data_AF-A0A3L7WUI2-F1
#
_entry.id   AF-A0A3L7WUI2-F1
#
_cell.length_a   1.000
_cell.length_b   1.000
_cell.length_c   1.000
_cell.angle_alpha   90.00
_cell.angle_beta   90.00
_cell.angle_gamma   90.00
#
_symmetry.space_group_name_H-M   'P 1'
#
loop_
_entity.id
_entity.type
_entity.pdbx_description
1 polymer ?
#
loop_
_entity_poly.entity_id
_entity_poly.type
_entity_poly.pdbx_seq_one_letter_code
_entity_poly.pdbx_strand_id
1 'polypeptide(L)'
;AVQLLEGEAVWQAGRDGRWSLELLEAALSRSDSPCGLPDQDGRTIDLLGSGELYRLVENPAAYLIEYNDGLQATLLMLNGALKDFCFAARLAGEAKPVSTQFLLTPGPNVTYSACLVSEIEEMFATGVAPFPAERTLLVSGVLESCLTSRVQNHQRLETPHLAVVYQPPVDSHHARA
;
A
#
# COMPACT_ATOMS: atom_id res chain seq x y z
N ALA A 1 -5.75 14.74 -4.55
CA ALA A 1 -4.56 14.94 -5.41
C ALA A 1 -3.62 13.75 -5.28
N VAL A 2 -2.76 13.54 -6.27
CA VAL A 2 -1.75 12.46 -6.22
C VAL A 2 -0.38 12.93 -6.75
N GLN A 3 0.69 12.26 -6.34
CA GLN A 3 2.02 12.44 -6.89
C GLN A 3 2.82 11.14 -6.79
N LEU A 4 3.49 10.73 -7.87
CA LEU A 4 4.46 9.63 -7.83
C LEU A 4 5.88 10.19 -7.73
N LEU A 5 6.63 9.77 -6.71
CA LEU A 5 8.07 10.03 -6.58
C LEU A 5 8.86 8.75 -6.82
N GLU A 6 10.09 8.88 -7.33
CA GLU A 6 11.02 7.78 -7.55
C GLU A 6 12.44 8.14 -7.09
N GLY A 7 13.23 7.13 -6.76
CA GLY A 7 14.65 7.31 -6.41
C GLY A 7 14.86 8.19 -5.17
N GLU A 8 15.91 9.01 -5.17
CA GLU A 8 16.29 9.84 -4.03
C GLU A 8 15.18 10.82 -3.59
N ALA A 9 14.30 11.22 -4.49
CA ALA A 9 13.16 12.09 -4.17
C ALA A 9 12.20 11.42 -3.16
N VAL A 10 12.11 10.09 -3.14
CA VAL A 10 11.33 9.35 -2.14
C VAL A 10 11.92 9.54 -0.75
N TRP A 11 13.24 9.40 -0.61
CA TRP A 11 13.92 9.56 0.68
C TRP A 11 13.92 11.01 1.14
N GLN A 12 14.12 11.95 0.23
CA GLN A 12 14.00 13.37 0.54
C GLN A 12 12.59 13.71 1.03
N ALA A 13 11.54 13.18 0.38
CA ALA A 13 10.17 13.37 0.82
C ALA A 13 9.92 12.83 2.24
N GLY A 14 10.59 11.75 2.65
CA GLY A 14 10.54 11.25 4.02
C GLY A 14 11.21 12.18 5.02
N ARG A 15 12.40 12.70 4.67
CA ARG A 15 13.10 13.70 5.47
C ARG A 15 12.30 15.00 5.62
N ASP A 16 11.58 15.38 4.58
CA ASP A 16 10.69 16.55 4.56
C ASP A 16 9.33 16.28 5.24
N GLY A 17 9.09 15.07 5.75
CA GLY A 17 7.86 14.70 6.45
C GLY A 17 6.62 14.54 5.55
N ARG A 18 6.80 14.43 4.23
CA ARG A 18 5.70 14.20 3.28
C ARG A 18 5.10 12.80 3.38
N TRP A 19 5.87 11.85 3.92
CA TRP A 19 5.40 10.58 4.46
C TRP A 19 6.10 10.35 5.81
N SER A 20 5.49 9.52 6.67
CA SER A 20 5.90 9.41 8.08
C SER A 20 6.91 8.29 8.32
N LEU A 21 8.11 8.63 8.80
CA LEU A 21 9.13 7.66 9.21
C LEU A 21 8.62 6.73 10.33
N GLU A 22 7.87 7.27 11.31
CA GLU A 22 7.28 6.48 12.39
C GLU A 22 6.28 5.44 11.87
N LEU A 23 5.49 5.78 10.84
CA LEU A 23 4.58 4.81 10.21
C LEU A 23 5.36 3.76 9.41
N LEU A 24 6.44 4.15 8.74
CA LEU A 24 7.32 3.20 8.05
C LEU A 24 7.94 2.21 9.05
N GLU A 25 8.45 2.70 10.17
CA GLU A 25 9.01 1.87 11.25
C GLU A 25 7.95 0.91 11.82
N ALA A 26 6.77 1.43 12.14
CA ALA A 26 5.66 0.61 12.64
C ALA A 26 5.27 -0.48 11.65
N ALA A 27 5.18 -0.17 10.35
CA ALA A 27 4.89 -1.13 9.29
C ALA A 27 5.99 -2.20 9.16
N LEU A 28 7.27 -1.79 9.07
CA LEU A 28 8.40 -2.71 8.96
C LEU A 28 8.53 -3.64 10.17
N SER A 29 8.12 -3.19 11.35
CA SER A 29 8.11 -4.04 12.56
C SER A 29 7.16 -5.24 12.47
N ARG A 30 6.26 -5.25 11.48
CA ARG A 30 5.32 -6.36 11.23
C ARG A 30 5.82 -7.35 10.18
N SER A 31 6.92 -7.06 9.49
CA SER A 31 7.47 -7.93 8.45
C SER A 31 8.11 -9.18 9.07
N ASP A 32 7.84 -10.33 8.47
CA ASP A 32 8.49 -11.61 8.78
C ASP A 32 9.44 -12.08 7.66
N SER A 33 9.53 -11.33 6.56
CA SER A 33 10.46 -11.58 5.45
C SER A 33 11.44 -10.44 5.13
N PRO A 34 12.15 -9.85 6.11
CA PRO A 34 13.20 -8.87 5.82
C PRO A 34 14.32 -9.51 4.98
N CYS A 35 14.76 -8.82 3.94
CA CYS A 35 15.79 -9.31 3.01
C CYS A 35 17.19 -8.80 3.37
N GLY A 36 18.21 -9.34 2.71
CA GLY A 36 19.59 -8.87 2.82
C GLY A 36 20.45 -9.74 3.75
N LEU A 37 20.94 -9.18 4.86
CA LEU A 37 21.69 -9.97 5.85
C LEU A 37 20.87 -11.12 6.45
N PRO A 38 19.56 -10.96 6.77
CA PRO A 38 18.75 -12.07 7.25
C PRO A 38 18.70 -13.26 6.27
N ASP A 39 18.67 -13.02 4.95
CA ASP A 39 18.72 -14.10 3.95
C ASP A 39 20.06 -14.86 3.96
N GLN A 40 21.15 -14.20 4.39
CA GLN A 40 22.50 -14.75 4.36
C GLN A 40 22.86 -15.51 5.63
N ASP A 41 22.43 -15.03 6.80
CA ASP A 41 22.87 -15.59 8.09
C ASP A 41 21.77 -15.73 9.15
N GLY A 42 20.51 -15.42 8.81
CA GLY A 42 19.36 -15.64 9.69
C GLY A 42 19.24 -14.68 10.87
N ARG A 43 20.07 -13.64 10.98
CA ARG A 43 19.93 -12.65 12.05
C ARG A 43 18.72 -11.74 11.84
N THR A 44 18.14 -11.27 12.92
CA THR A 44 17.19 -10.14 12.86
C THR A 44 17.95 -8.86 12.52
N ILE A 45 17.27 -7.93 11.84
CA ILE A 45 17.85 -6.64 11.46
C ILE A 45 16.86 -5.50 11.68
N ASP A 46 17.36 -4.39 12.21
CA ASP A 46 16.68 -3.11 12.14
C ASP A 46 17.00 -2.47 10.78
N LEU A 47 16.13 -2.67 9.79
CA LEU A 47 16.32 -2.17 8.42
C LEU A 47 16.50 -0.65 8.38
N LEU A 48 15.81 0.08 9.26
CA LEU A 48 15.87 1.55 9.31
C LEU A 48 17.11 2.03 10.05
N GLY A 49 17.30 1.59 11.30
CA GLY A 49 18.38 2.06 12.17
C GLY A 49 19.78 1.65 11.69
N SER A 50 19.89 0.52 10.98
CA SER A 50 21.16 0.11 10.35
C SER A 50 21.48 0.85 9.05
N GLY A 51 20.48 1.52 8.44
CA GLY A 51 20.58 2.11 7.11
C GLY A 51 20.51 1.11 5.96
N GLU A 52 20.38 -0.20 6.23
CA GLU A 52 20.31 -1.23 5.19
C GLU A 52 19.09 -1.06 4.28
N LEU A 53 17.98 -0.48 4.77
CA LEU A 53 16.82 -0.16 3.94
C LEU A 53 17.23 0.65 2.70
N TYR A 54 18.01 1.71 2.88
CA TYR A 54 18.43 2.60 1.79
C TYR A 54 19.39 1.92 0.83
N ARG A 55 20.14 0.92 1.30
CA ARG A 55 21.09 0.15 0.48
C ARG A 55 20.39 -0.94 -0.33
N LEU A 56 19.40 -1.61 0.25
CA LEU A 56 18.67 -2.71 -0.36
C LEU A 56 17.64 -2.24 -1.39
N VAL A 57 17.04 -1.06 -1.17
CA VAL A 57 16.01 -0.49 -2.04
C VAL A 57 16.67 0.42 -3.08
N GLU A 58 17.14 -0.18 -4.19
CA GLU A 58 17.84 0.55 -5.25
C GLU A 58 16.95 1.58 -5.97
N ASN A 59 15.67 1.24 -6.18
CA ASN A 59 14.72 2.04 -6.94
C ASN A 59 13.41 2.21 -6.16
N PRO A 60 13.40 3.00 -5.07
CA PRO A 60 12.18 3.25 -4.30
C PRO A 60 11.17 4.02 -5.14
N ALA A 61 9.88 3.77 -4.89
CA ALA A 61 8.81 4.63 -5.37
C ALA A 61 7.84 4.98 -4.23
N ALA A 62 7.30 6.19 -4.24
CA ALA A 62 6.29 6.64 -3.28
C ALA A 62 5.09 7.23 -4.00
N TYR A 63 3.92 6.61 -3.82
CA TYR A 63 2.64 7.12 -4.30
C TYR A 63 2.04 7.95 -3.18
N LEU A 64 2.16 9.26 -3.28
CA LEU A 64 1.58 10.21 -2.31
C LEU A 64 0.13 10.49 -2.71
N ILE A 65 -0.79 10.26 -1.79
CA ILE A 65 -2.23 10.36 -2.03
C ILE A 65 -2.84 11.32 -0.99
N GLU A 66 -3.53 12.34 -1.47
CA GLU A 66 -4.24 13.32 -0.66
C GLU A 66 -5.74 13.18 -0.90
N TYR A 67 -6.48 12.77 0.12
CA TYR A 67 -7.94 12.64 0.10
C TYR A 67 -8.61 13.99 0.39
N ASN A 68 -9.89 14.10 -0.02
CA ASN A 68 -10.69 15.33 0.11
C ASN A 68 -11.06 15.68 1.57
N ASP A 69 -11.01 14.71 2.47
CA ASP A 69 -11.22 14.87 3.91
C ASP A 69 -9.93 15.25 4.67
N GLY A 70 -8.81 15.39 3.94
CA GLY A 70 -7.51 15.71 4.50
C GLY A 70 -6.69 14.49 4.93
N LEU A 71 -7.21 13.26 4.78
CA LEU A 71 -6.41 12.07 4.97
C LEU A 71 -5.26 12.05 3.96
N GLN A 72 -4.07 11.73 4.46
CA GLN A 72 -2.88 11.51 3.64
C GLN A 72 -2.50 10.04 3.70
N ALA A 73 -2.32 9.42 2.55
CA ALA A 73 -1.84 8.06 2.43
C ALA A 73 -0.56 8.02 1.59
N THR A 74 0.28 7.04 1.85
CA THR A 74 1.47 6.78 1.05
C THR A 74 1.62 5.29 0.85
N LEU A 75 1.76 4.86 -0.41
CA LEU A 75 2.25 3.53 -0.75
C LEU A 75 3.74 3.64 -1.06
N LEU A 76 4.56 2.98 -0.24
CA LEU A 76 6.00 2.87 -0.45
C LEU A 76 6.32 1.54 -1.12
N MET A 77 6.94 1.60 -2.30
CA MET A 77 7.48 0.44 -3.00
C MET A 77 8.94 0.26 -2.59
N LEU A 78 9.17 -0.67 -1.65
CA LEU A 78 10.48 -0.93 -1.05
C LEU A 78 11.07 -2.25 -1.54
N ASN A 79 10.98 -2.47 -2.85
CA ASN A 79 11.46 -3.69 -3.51
C ASN A 79 12.92 -3.95 -3.15
N GLY A 80 13.22 -5.16 -2.68
CA GLY A 80 14.56 -5.57 -2.25
C GLY A 80 14.75 -5.62 -0.73
N ALA A 81 13.95 -4.89 0.05
CA ALA A 81 14.09 -4.87 1.52
C ALA A 81 13.17 -5.86 2.26
N LEU A 82 12.00 -6.17 1.70
CA LEU A 82 11.06 -7.14 2.25
C LEU A 82 10.22 -7.77 1.14
N LYS A 83 9.61 -8.93 1.41
CA LYS A 83 8.66 -9.61 0.49
C LYS A 83 7.21 -9.45 0.92
N ASP A 84 6.96 -8.82 2.08
CA ASP A 84 5.63 -8.66 2.67
C ASP A 84 4.92 -7.38 2.23
N PHE A 85 3.61 -7.37 2.43
CA PHE A 85 2.80 -6.16 2.41
C PHE A 85 2.51 -5.75 3.86
N CYS A 86 3.12 -4.65 4.30
CA CYS A 86 2.91 -4.12 5.65
C CYS A 86 2.12 -2.81 5.59
N PHE A 87 1.33 -2.55 6.64
CA PHE A 87 0.50 -1.37 6.79
C PHE A 87 0.69 -0.76 8.18
N ALA A 88 0.66 0.56 8.23
CA ALA A 88 0.54 1.30 9.48
C ALA A 88 -0.30 2.57 9.28
N ALA A 89 -0.98 3.00 10.34
CA ALA A 89 -1.77 4.21 10.35
C ALA A 89 -1.80 4.87 11.73
N ARG A 90 -2.10 6.17 11.74
CA ARG A 90 -2.52 6.87 12.97
C ARG A 90 -4.03 6.86 13.05
N LEU A 91 -4.56 6.46 14.19
CA LEU A 91 -5.99 6.54 14.49
C LEU A 91 -6.24 7.67 15.48
N ALA A 92 -7.34 8.40 15.27
CA ALA A 92 -7.75 9.43 16.22
C ALA A 92 -8.00 8.81 17.60
N GLY A 93 -7.39 9.37 18.64
CA GLY A 93 -7.47 8.87 20.01
C GLY A 93 -6.42 7.83 20.38
N GLU A 94 -5.66 7.29 19.41
CA GLU A 94 -4.56 6.36 19.67
C GLU A 94 -3.22 7.10 19.75
N ALA A 95 -2.49 6.92 20.85
CA ALA A 95 -1.20 7.60 21.05
C ALA A 95 -0.07 7.02 20.19
N LYS A 96 -0.18 5.72 19.82
CA LYS A 96 0.81 5.01 19.01
C LYS A 96 0.19 4.59 17.68
N PRO A 97 0.98 4.49 16.59
CA PRO A 97 0.49 3.92 15.35
C PRO A 97 -0.04 2.50 15.53
N VAL A 98 -1.11 2.18 14.81
CA VAL A 98 -1.52 0.79 14.58
C VAL A 98 -0.77 0.26 13.37
N SER A 99 -0.44 -1.02 13.37
CA SER A 99 0.28 -1.65 12.26
C SER A 99 -0.08 -3.13 12.13
N THR A 100 -0.15 -3.62 10.89
CA THR A 100 -0.39 -5.02 10.57
C THR A 100 0.35 -5.44 9.31
N GLN A 101 0.54 -6.74 9.13
CA GLN A 101 0.96 -7.34 7.87
C GLN A 101 -0.28 -7.91 7.15
N PHE A 102 -0.34 -7.78 5.83
CA PHE A 102 -1.24 -8.60 5.01
C PHE A 102 -0.54 -9.92 4.75
N LEU A 103 -0.88 -10.93 5.57
CA LEU A 103 -0.25 -12.24 5.50
C LEU A 103 -0.53 -12.89 4.14
N LEU A 104 0.53 -13.21 3.41
CA LEU A 104 0.47 -14.05 2.23
C LEU A 104 0.61 -15.50 2.69
N THR A 105 -0.42 -16.32 2.46
CA THR A 105 -0.36 -17.75 2.79
C THR A 105 0.84 -18.40 2.07
N PRO A 106 1.67 -19.19 2.78
CA PRO A 106 2.77 -19.92 2.16
C PRO A 106 2.29 -20.78 0.98
N GLY A 107 3.16 -20.96 -0.01
CA GLY A 107 2.87 -21.80 -1.16
C GLY A 107 2.64 -23.28 -0.78
N PRO A 108 1.87 -24.04 -1.57
CA PRO A 108 1.11 -23.62 -2.74
C PRO A 108 -0.23 -22.99 -2.34
N ASN A 109 -0.37 -21.68 -2.53
CA ASN A 109 -1.64 -21.00 -2.34
C ASN A 109 -2.44 -21.07 -3.64
N VAL A 110 -3.45 -21.93 -3.70
CA VAL A 110 -4.27 -22.15 -4.90
C VAL A 110 -5.71 -21.62 -4.75
N THR A 111 -6.03 -21.00 -3.60
CA THR A 111 -7.42 -20.65 -3.24
C THR A 111 -7.73 -19.17 -3.38
N TYR A 112 -6.74 -18.29 -3.51
CA TYR A 112 -6.98 -16.84 -3.64
C TYR A 112 -7.87 -16.49 -4.84
N SER A 113 -7.77 -17.23 -5.94
CA SER A 113 -8.63 -17.05 -7.11
C SER A 113 -10.03 -17.64 -6.93
N ALA A 114 -10.21 -18.64 -6.07
CA ALA A 114 -11.51 -19.25 -5.81
C ALA A 114 -12.51 -18.25 -5.24
N CYS A 115 -12.05 -17.35 -4.37
CA CYS A 115 -12.90 -16.29 -3.83
C CYS A 115 -13.33 -15.30 -4.91
N LEU A 116 -12.43 -14.95 -5.83
CA LEU A 116 -12.79 -14.10 -6.98
C LEU A 116 -13.85 -14.77 -7.87
N VAL A 117 -13.74 -16.10 -8.08
CA VAL A 117 -14.73 -16.87 -8.83
C VAL A 117 -16.08 -16.91 -8.10
N SER A 118 -16.09 -17.08 -6.77
CA SER A 118 -17.32 -17.06 -5.96
C SER A 118 -18.08 -15.74 -6.11
N GLU A 119 -17.38 -14.61 -6.12
CA GLU A 119 -17.99 -13.27 -6.32
C GLU A 119 -18.56 -13.12 -7.75
N ILE A 120 -17.89 -13.71 -8.74
CA ILE A 120 -18.40 -13.75 -10.13
C ILE A 120 -19.67 -14.60 -10.21
N GLU A 121 -19.69 -15.76 -9.55
CA GLU A 121 -20.88 -16.63 -9.48
C GLU A 121 -22.06 -15.92 -8.80
N GLU A 122 -21.82 -15.21 -7.69
CA GLU A 122 -22.84 -14.39 -7.02
C GLU A 122 -23.40 -13.32 -7.96
N MET A 123 -22.53 -12.63 -8.71
CA MET A 123 -22.96 -11.66 -9.70
C MET A 123 -23.85 -12.27 -10.77
N PHE A 124 -23.51 -13.46 -11.27
CA PHE A 124 -24.36 -14.17 -12.25
C PHE A 124 -25.69 -14.63 -11.65
N ALA A 125 -25.68 -15.14 -10.43
CA ALA A 125 -26.88 -15.65 -9.76
C ALA A 125 -27.87 -14.53 -9.40
N THR A 126 -27.37 -13.36 -9.01
CA THR A 126 -28.19 -12.24 -8.52
C THR A 126 -28.44 -11.17 -9.58
N GLY A 127 -27.58 -11.08 -10.61
CA GLY A 127 -27.57 -9.97 -11.57
C GLY A 127 -27.05 -8.65 -10.99
N VAL A 128 -26.48 -8.66 -9.78
CA VAL A 128 -25.99 -7.47 -9.06
C VAL A 128 -24.49 -7.63 -8.81
N ALA A 129 -23.71 -6.57 -9.06
CA ALA A 129 -22.28 -6.60 -8.73
C ALA A 129 -22.09 -6.67 -7.20
N PRO A 130 -21.30 -7.64 -6.68
CA PRO A 130 -21.15 -7.81 -5.23
C PRO A 130 -20.20 -6.77 -4.61
N PHE A 131 -19.56 -5.94 -5.43
CA PHE A 131 -18.68 -4.86 -4.99
C PHE A 131 -19.13 -3.50 -5.56
N PRO A 132 -18.84 -2.38 -4.87
CA PRO A 132 -19.08 -1.05 -5.41
C PRO A 132 -18.09 -0.76 -6.54
N ALA A 133 -18.59 -0.63 -7.78
CA ALA A 133 -17.77 -0.38 -8.97
C ALA A 133 -16.98 0.93 -8.88
N GLU A 134 -17.54 1.92 -8.18
CA GLU A 134 -16.92 3.20 -7.87
C GLU A 134 -15.61 3.03 -7.09
N ARG A 135 -15.52 2.04 -6.19
CA ARG A 135 -14.28 1.75 -5.47
C ARG A 135 -13.18 1.30 -6.42
N THR A 136 -13.51 0.48 -7.41
CA THR A 136 -12.57 0.07 -8.48
C THR A 136 -12.15 1.28 -9.31
N LEU A 137 -13.09 2.14 -9.70
CA LEU A 137 -12.80 3.39 -10.41
C LEU A 137 -11.83 4.28 -9.62
N LEU A 138 -12.05 4.45 -8.30
CA LEU A 138 -11.17 5.24 -7.44
C LEU A 138 -9.75 4.67 -7.41
N VAL A 139 -9.59 3.36 -7.17
CA VAL A 139 -8.26 2.73 -7.11
C VAL A 139 -7.55 2.81 -8.44
N SER A 140 -8.20 2.40 -9.54
CA SER A 140 -7.61 2.45 -10.88
C SER A 140 -7.28 3.89 -11.30
N GLY A 141 -8.18 4.84 -11.02
CA GLY A 141 -7.99 6.25 -11.35
C GLY A 141 -6.85 6.91 -10.55
N VAL A 142 -6.69 6.56 -9.27
CA VAL A 142 -5.54 7.00 -8.46
C VAL A 142 -4.23 6.48 -9.05
N LEU A 143 -4.17 5.19 -9.38
CA LEU A 143 -2.97 4.57 -9.95
C LEU A 143 -2.62 5.17 -11.32
N GLU A 144 -3.61 5.34 -12.20
CA GLU A 144 -3.43 5.96 -13.51
C GLU A 144 -2.95 7.42 -13.39
N SER A 145 -3.53 8.18 -12.44
CA SER A 145 -3.10 9.55 -12.17
C SER A 145 -1.67 9.61 -11.63
N CYS A 146 -1.23 8.63 -10.83
CA CYS A 146 0.17 8.51 -10.39
C CYS A 146 1.12 8.19 -11.55
N LEU A 147 0.72 7.33 -12.48
CA LEU A 147 1.51 7.08 -13.70
C LEU A 147 1.56 8.31 -14.61
N THR A 148 0.46 9.06 -14.71
CA THR A 148 0.44 10.34 -15.42
C THR A 148 1.39 11.34 -14.76
N SER A 149 1.37 11.42 -13.41
CA SER A 149 2.31 12.23 -12.63
C SER A 149 3.76 11.89 -12.97
N ARG A 150 4.11 10.60 -13.02
CA ARG A 150 5.43 10.12 -13.44
C ARG A 150 5.84 10.65 -14.80
N VAL A 151 4.99 10.46 -15.81
CA VAL A 151 5.25 10.88 -17.20
C VAL A 151 5.38 12.41 -17.31
N GLN A 152 4.67 13.15 -16.46
CA GLN A 152 4.71 14.61 -16.37
C GLN A 152 5.79 15.12 -15.41
N ASN A 153 6.93 14.43 -15.32
CA ASN A 153 8.07 14.78 -14.46
C ASN A 153 7.70 14.88 -12.97
N HIS A 154 6.95 13.90 -12.47
CA HIS A 154 6.55 13.77 -11.07
C HIS A 154 5.73 14.95 -10.54
N GLN A 155 4.93 15.61 -11.38
CA GLN A 155 4.09 16.72 -10.94
C GLN A 155 2.97 16.25 -10.01
N ARG A 156 2.63 17.06 -8.99
CA ARG A 156 1.43 16.83 -8.18
C ARG A 156 0.20 17.15 -9.04
N LEU A 157 -0.71 16.18 -9.15
CA LEU A 157 -1.89 16.29 -9.99
C LEU A 157 -3.15 16.35 -9.13
N GLU A 158 -3.99 17.34 -9.42
CA GLU A 158 -5.37 17.33 -8.93
C GLU A 158 -6.19 16.29 -9.69
N THR A 159 -7.08 15.61 -8.98
CA THR A 159 -7.87 14.50 -9.51
C THR A 159 -9.37 14.77 -9.33
N PRO A 160 -9.93 15.87 -9.89
CA PRO A 160 -11.34 16.21 -9.71
C PRO A 160 -12.29 15.17 -10.31
N HIS A 161 -11.84 14.43 -11.32
CA HIS A 161 -12.57 13.32 -11.92
C HIS A 161 -12.74 12.11 -10.98
N LEU A 162 -12.00 12.07 -9.86
CA LEU A 162 -12.13 11.05 -8.81
C LEU A 162 -12.98 11.53 -7.62
N ALA A 163 -13.72 12.62 -7.76
CA ALA A 163 -14.70 13.06 -6.77
C ALA A 163 -15.95 12.16 -6.78
N VAL A 164 -15.75 10.88 -6.50
CA VAL A 164 -16.75 9.81 -6.52
C VAL A 164 -16.99 9.33 -5.10
N VAL A 165 -18.25 9.12 -4.74
CA VAL A 165 -18.67 8.60 -3.44
C VAL A 165 -19.26 7.22 -3.63
N TYR A 166 -18.98 6.31 -2.71
CA TYR A 166 -19.56 4.97 -2.71
C TYR A 166 -19.88 4.54 -1.28
N GLN A 167 -20.83 3.62 -1.14
CA GLN A 167 -21.12 2.97 0.12
C GLN A 167 -20.31 1.67 0.20
N PRO A 168 -19.38 1.52 1.17
CA PRO A 168 -18.69 0.25 1.37
C PRO A 168 -19.67 -0.83 1.87
N PRO A 169 -19.44 -2.10 1.51
CA PRO A 169 -20.19 -3.21 2.08
C PRO A 169 -19.98 -3.28 3.58
N VAL A 170 -20.98 -3.79 4.31
CA VAL A 170 -20.92 -3.98 5.77
C VAL A 170 -19.87 -5.04 6.13
N ASP A 171 -19.85 -6.12 5.36
CA ASP A 171 -18.90 -7.22 5.52
C ASP A 171 -17.69 -7.05 4.61
N SER A 172 -16.56 -7.56 5.09
CA SER A 172 -15.36 -7.70 4.27
C SER A 172 -15.50 -8.88 3.32
N HIS A 173 -15.14 -8.68 2.05
CA HIS A 173 -14.95 -9.75 1.04
C HIS A 173 -13.64 -10.53 1.25
N HIS A 174 -13.03 -10.43 2.43
CA HIS A 174 -11.89 -11.26 2.79
C HIS A 174 -12.33 -12.73 2.79
N ALA A 175 -11.63 -13.55 2.00
CA ALA A 175 -11.78 -15.00 1.93
C ALA A 175 -11.83 -15.63 3.32
N ARG A 176 -12.94 -16.27 3.68
CA ARG A 176 -13.03 -17.08 4.90
C ARG A 176 -12.91 -18.56 4.51
N ALA A 177 -12.12 -19.31 5.29
CA ALA A 177 -12.03 -20.76 5.18
C ALA A 177 -13.28 -21.43 5.74
#